data_AF-A0A4P6YEX5-F1
#
_entry.id   AF-A0A4P6YEX5-F1
#
_cell.length_a   1.000
_cell.length_b   1.000
_cell.length_c   1.000
_cell.angle_alpha   90.00
_cell.angle_beta   90.00
_cell.angle_gamma   90.00
#
_symmetry.space_group_name_H-M   'P 1'
#
loop_
_entity.id
_entity.type
_entity.pdbx_description
1 polymer ?
#
loop_
_entity_poly.entity_id
_entity_poly.type
_entity_poly.pdbx_seq_one_letter_code
_entity_poly.pdbx_strand_id
1 'polypeptide(L)'
;MNFWKDLFNKKNIKKKLEERVRITPENISNWSKINAVFQSGQTKFDSQNRLRYLHRAPVGDLILIRVAKNGEPIYKESAEEWFDPESQKAINFIWT
;
A
#
# COMPACT_ATOMS: atom_id res chain seq x y z
N MET A 1 4.00 44.79 13.48
CA MET A 1 4.59 43.50 13.86
C MET A 1 3.47 42.45 13.85
N ASN A 2 3.27 41.76 12.71
CA ASN A 2 2.08 40.95 12.46
C ASN A 2 2.27 39.50 12.91
N PHE A 3 2.26 39.27 14.22
CA PHE A 3 2.45 37.95 14.85
C PHE A 3 1.33 36.93 14.52
N TRP A 4 0.22 37.39 13.96
CA TRP A 4 -0.97 36.57 13.68
C TRP A 4 -1.05 36.00 12.26
N LYS A 5 -0.20 36.45 11.31
CA LYS A 5 -0.22 35.93 9.94
C LYS A 5 0.46 34.57 9.78
N ASP A 6 1.39 34.22 10.66
CA ASP A 6 2.15 32.96 10.58
C ASP A 6 1.44 31.75 11.21
N LEU A 7 0.42 31.98 12.05
CA LEU A 7 -0.34 30.89 12.70
C LEU A 7 -1.42 30.27 11.80
N PHE A 8 -1.89 30.99 10.78
CA PHE A 8 -2.89 30.48 9.84
C PHE A 8 -2.29 29.75 8.63
N ASN A 9 -0.98 29.84 8.41
CA ASN A 9 -0.33 29.20 7.26
C ASN A 9 -0.04 27.69 7.46
N LYS A 10 -0.35 27.13 8.64
CA LYS A 10 -0.15 25.70 8.95
C LYS A 10 -1.33 24.79 8.62
N LYS A 11 -2.47 25.32 8.15
CA LYS A 11 -3.74 24.54 8.04
C LYS A 11 -4.16 24.12 6.64
N ASN A 12 -3.31 24.26 5.62
CA ASN A 12 -3.67 23.87 4.25
C ASN A 12 -2.55 23.15 3.50
N ILE A 13 -1.82 22.27 4.19
CA ILE A 13 -1.18 21.16 3.47
C ILE A 13 -2.31 20.20 3.13
N LYS A 14 -3.04 20.46 2.03
CA LYS A 14 -3.79 19.41 1.34
C LYS A 14 -2.75 18.35 1.02
N LYS A 15 -2.62 17.33 1.88
CA LYS A 15 -1.74 16.19 1.62
C LYS A 15 -2.18 15.65 0.26
N LYS A 16 -1.31 15.80 -0.74
CA LYS A 16 -1.60 15.31 -2.09
C LYS A 16 -1.91 13.83 -1.93
N LEU A 17 -3.12 13.43 -2.34
CA LEU A 17 -3.50 12.03 -2.30
C LEU A 17 -2.58 11.28 -3.28
N GLU A 18 -1.92 10.25 -2.77
CA GLU A 18 -1.06 9.42 -3.60
C GLU A 18 -1.95 8.56 -4.49
N GLU A 19 -1.69 8.56 -5.80
CA GLU A 19 -2.42 7.71 -6.74
C GLU A 19 -2.10 6.23 -6.51
N ARG A 20 -0.92 5.95 -5.96
CA ARG A 20 -0.44 4.61 -5.65
C ARG A 20 0.32 4.63 -4.33
N VAL A 21 -0.06 3.77 -3.40
CA VAL A 21 0.59 3.57 -2.11
C VAL A 21 1.21 2.19 -2.08
N ARG A 22 2.53 2.10 -1.89
CA ARG A 22 3.21 0.81 -1.68
C ARG A 22 3.01 0.34 -0.26
N ILE A 23 2.64 -0.93 -0.07
CA ILE A 23 2.60 -1.52 1.27
C ILE A 23 4.02 -1.89 1.70
N THR A 24 4.42 -1.40 2.86
CA THR A 24 5.73 -1.64 3.47
C THR A 24 5.55 -2.13 4.91
N PRO A 25 6.58 -2.73 5.52
CA PRO A 25 6.51 -3.16 6.93
C PRO A 25 6.12 -2.01 7.88
N GLU A 26 6.49 -0.77 7.56
CA GLU A 26 6.24 0.40 8.39
C GLU A 26 4.80 0.90 8.30
N ASN A 27 4.11 0.65 7.18
CA ASN A 27 2.79 1.21 6.93
C ASN A 27 1.65 0.18 6.91
N ILE A 28 1.97 -1.12 6.91
CA ILE A 28 0.97 -2.19 6.81
C ILE A 28 -0.08 -2.14 7.93
N SER A 29 0.31 -1.67 9.12
CA SER A 29 -0.58 -1.49 10.28
C SER A 29 -1.69 -0.46 10.04
N ASN A 30 -1.51 0.49 9.10
CA ASN A 30 -2.53 1.46 8.71
C ASN A 30 -3.65 0.82 7.87
N TRP A 31 -3.45 -0.40 7.38
CA TRP A 31 -4.35 -1.10 6.47
C TRP A 31 -4.86 -2.38 7.12
N SER A 32 -5.89 -2.24 7.99
CA SER A 32 -6.38 -3.33 8.86
C SER A 32 -6.64 -4.65 8.14
N LYS A 33 -7.25 -4.62 6.94
CA LYS A 33 -7.49 -5.82 6.12
C LYS A 33 -6.21 -6.48 5.66
N ILE A 34 -5.26 -5.71 5.14
CA ILE A 34 -3.98 -6.21 4.63
C ILE A 34 -3.12 -6.73 5.78
N ASN A 35 -3.11 -6.02 6.91
CA ASN A 35 -2.41 -6.46 8.10
C ASN A 35 -2.98 -7.80 8.62
N ALA A 36 -4.30 -7.99 8.65
CA ALA A 36 -4.89 -9.26 9.07
C ALA A 36 -4.43 -10.43 8.17
N VAL A 37 -4.42 -10.23 6.86
CA VAL A 37 -3.92 -11.21 5.89
C VAL A 37 -2.44 -11.51 6.11
N PHE A 38 -1.61 -10.48 6.35
CA PHE A 38 -0.19 -10.65 6.68
C PHE A 38 0.04 -11.42 7.98
N GLN A 39 -0.67 -11.07 9.05
CA GLN A 39 -0.58 -11.78 10.34
C GLN A 39 -1.05 -13.23 10.25
N SER A 40 -1.97 -13.56 9.32
CA SER A 40 -2.39 -14.94 9.05
C SER A 40 -1.36 -15.75 8.24
N GLY A 41 -0.27 -15.14 7.76
CA GLY A 41 0.77 -15.79 6.96
C GLY A 41 0.41 -16.02 5.49
N GLN A 42 -0.71 -15.47 5.00
CA GLN A 42 -1.11 -15.62 3.59
C GLN A 42 -0.32 -14.71 2.64
N THR A 43 0.29 -13.66 3.18
CA THR A 43 1.19 -12.76 2.45
C THR A 43 2.56 -12.70 3.13
N LYS A 44 3.60 -12.45 2.34
CA LYS A 44 4.98 -12.28 2.81
C LYS A 44 5.67 -11.18 2.02
N PHE A 45 6.66 -10.54 2.64
CA PHE A 45 7.55 -9.63 1.93
C PHE A 45 8.58 -10.42 1.11
N ASP A 46 8.85 -9.93 -0.10
CA ASP A 46 9.93 -10.42 -0.92
C ASP A 46 11.26 -9.69 -0.63
N SER A 47 12.34 -10.13 -1.28
CA SER A 47 13.67 -9.51 -1.17
C SER A 47 13.74 -8.05 -1.65
N GLN A 48 12.68 -7.54 -2.26
CA GLN A 48 12.52 -6.15 -2.68
C GLN A 48 11.56 -5.37 -1.75
N ASN A 49 11.24 -5.93 -0.58
CA ASN A 49 10.28 -5.38 0.39
C ASN A 49 8.87 -5.16 -0.18
N ARG A 50 8.44 -5.98 -1.14
CA ARG A 50 7.09 -5.94 -1.68
C ARG A 50 6.24 -7.02 -1.02
N LEU A 51 5.05 -6.63 -0.57
CA LEU A 51 4.09 -7.58 -0.01
C LEU A 51 3.43 -8.40 -1.14
N ARG A 52 3.46 -9.73 -1.03
CA ARG A 52 2.90 -10.64 -2.04
C ARG A 52 2.09 -11.74 -1.37
N TYR A 53 0.98 -12.18 -1.99
CA TYR A 53 0.35 -13.43 -1.58
C TYR A 53 1.26 -14.59 -1.91
N LEU A 54 1.26 -15.61 -1.05
CA LEU A 54 2.06 -16.83 -1.29
C LEU A 54 1.58 -17.63 -2.50
N HIS A 55 0.31 -17.50 -2.90
CA HIS A 55 -0.30 -18.46 -3.83
C HIS A 55 -0.97 -17.90 -5.08
N ARG A 56 -1.50 -16.66 -5.15
CA ARG A 56 -2.43 -16.31 -6.26
C ARG A 56 -2.49 -14.86 -6.78
N ALA A 57 -1.79 -13.87 -6.22
CA ALA A 57 -1.75 -12.49 -6.76
C ALA A 57 -0.74 -11.59 -6.01
N PRO A 58 -0.28 -10.47 -6.58
CA PRO A 58 0.53 -9.49 -5.84
C PRO A 58 -0.38 -8.58 -4.99
N VAL A 59 0.12 -8.15 -3.81
CA VAL A 59 -0.48 -7.09 -2.96
C VAL A 59 0.52 -5.95 -2.78
N GLY A 60 1.33 -5.72 -3.81
CA GLY A 60 2.49 -4.83 -3.67
C GLY A 60 2.06 -3.37 -3.48
N ASP A 61 1.02 -2.97 -4.22
CA ASP A 61 0.60 -1.59 -4.32
C ASP A 61 -0.93 -1.45 -4.18
N LEU A 62 -1.36 -0.41 -3.48
CA LEU A 62 -2.72 0.06 -3.39
C LEU A 62 -2.93 1.23 -4.36
N ILE A 63 -3.90 1.12 -5.26
CA ILE A 63 -4.22 2.17 -6.24
C ILE A 63 -5.44 2.94 -5.75
N LEU A 64 -5.36 4.28 -5.78
CA LEU A 64 -6.48 5.16 -5.47
C LEU A 64 -7.54 4.99 -6.55
N ILE A 65 -8.72 4.46 -6.19
CA ILE A 65 -9.82 4.25 -7.15
C ILE A 65 -10.83 5.40 -7.13
N ARG A 66 -11.02 6.05 -5.97
CA ARG A 66 -11.91 7.21 -5.82
C ARG A 66 -11.68 7.91 -4.49
N VAL A 67 -12.21 9.11 -4.38
CA VAL A 67 -12.35 9.82 -3.10
C VAL A 67 -13.82 9.78 -2.69
N ALA A 68 -14.09 9.36 -1.45
CA ALA A 68 -15.44 9.32 -0.89
C ALA A 68 -15.98 10.74 -0.65
N LYS A 69 -17.30 10.86 -0.45
CA LYS A 69 -17.97 12.16 -0.22
C LYS A 69 -17.46 12.89 1.02
N ASN A 70 -16.91 12.17 1.99
CA ASN A 70 -16.29 12.70 3.21
C ASN A 70 -14.81 13.11 3.01
N GLY A 71 -14.26 12.98 1.80
CA GLY A 71 -12.86 13.29 1.49
C GLY A 71 -11.89 12.13 1.75
N GLU A 72 -12.36 10.97 2.20
CA GLU A 72 -11.48 9.82 2.44
C GLU A 72 -11.07 9.14 1.12
N PRO A 73 -9.78 8.90 0.90
CA PRO A 73 -9.33 8.15 -0.27
C PRO A 73 -9.67 6.67 -0.13
N ILE A 74 -10.26 6.10 -1.17
CA ILE A 74 -10.56 4.67 -1.27
C ILE A 74 -9.54 4.04 -2.20
N TYR A 75 -8.78 3.09 -1.68
CA TYR A 75 -7.78 2.35 -2.41
C TYR A 75 -8.23 0.91 -2.70
N LYS A 76 -7.69 0.33 -3.77
CA LYS A 76 -7.86 -1.07 -4.14
C LYS A 76 -6.49 -1.71 -4.40
N GLU A 77 -6.34 -2.98 -4.03
CA GLU A 77 -5.14 -3.76 -4.34
C GLU A 77 -4.90 -3.81 -5.86
N SER A 78 -3.67 -3.51 -6.26
CA SER A 78 -3.18 -3.72 -7.62
C SER A 78 -2.91 -5.20 -7.85
N ALA A 79 -3.46 -5.75 -8.93
CA ALA A 79 -3.22 -7.12 -9.38
C ALA A 79 -2.43 -7.15 -10.71
N GLU A 80 -1.63 -6.11 -10.98
CA GLU A 80 -0.92 -5.95 -12.27
C GLU A 80 0.15 -7.03 -12.54
N GLU A 81 0.75 -7.59 -11.49
CA GLU A 81 1.82 -8.58 -11.63
C GLU A 81 1.36 -9.98 -11.25
N TRP A 82 0.73 -10.70 -12.18
CA TRP A 82 0.32 -12.08 -11.92
C TRP A 82 1.54 -13.02 -11.82
N PHE A 83 1.47 -13.97 -10.89
CA PHE A 83 2.55 -14.89 -10.58
C PHE A 83 2.00 -16.30 -10.61
N ASP A 84 2.28 -17.01 -11.71
CA ASP A 84 1.95 -18.42 -11.84
C ASP A 84 2.96 -19.22 -10.99
N PRO A 85 2.51 -19.98 -9.97
CA PRO A 85 3.38 -20.78 -9.11
C PRO A 85 4.24 -21.79 -9.87
N GLU A 86 3.81 -22.21 -11.06
CA GLU A 86 4.53 -23.18 -11.90
C GLU A 86 5.47 -22.49 -12.91
N SER A 87 5.44 -21.16 -13.00
CA SER A 87 6.33 -20.43 -13.90
C SER A 87 7.79 -20.45 -13.44
N GLN A 88 8.72 -20.40 -14.38
CA GLN A 88 10.16 -20.25 -14.09
C GLN A 88 10.45 -19.01 -13.24
N LYS A 89 9.64 -17.96 -13.39
CA LYS A 89 9.71 -16.74 -12.58
C LYS A 89 9.43 -17.04 -11.11
N ALA A 90 8.51 -17.97 -10.81
CA ALA A 90 8.19 -18.39 -9.46
C ALA A 90 9.22 -19.31 -8.84
N ILE A 91 9.78 -20.22 -9.63
CA ILE A 91 10.88 -21.08 -9.18
C ILE A 91 12.10 -20.25 -8.76
N ASN A 92 12.39 -19.17 -9.50
CA ASN A 92 13.53 -18.29 -9.23
C ASN A 92 13.22 -17.20 -8.17
N PHE A 93 12.06 -17.26 -7.51
CA PHE A 93 11.62 -16.22 -6.60
C PHE A 93 12.24 -16.38 -5.20
N ILE A 94 12.80 -15.27 -4.68
CA ILE A 94 13.45 -15.26 -3.36
C ILE A 94 12.54 -14.56 -2.36
N TRP A 95 11.98 -15.36 -1.45
CA TRP A 95 11.30 -14.88 -0.25
C TRP A 95 12.31 -14.40 0.79
N THR A 96 11.96 -13.36 1.55
CA THR A 96 12.73 -12.91 2.73
C THR A 96 12.03 -13.34 4.00
#